data_AF-A0A8T4J9Z3-F1
#
_entry.id   AF-A0A8T4J9Z3-F1
#
_cell.length_a   1.000
_cell.length_b   1.000
_cell.length_c   1.000
_cell.angle_alpha   90.00
_cell.angle_beta   90.00
_cell.angle_gamma   90.00
#
_symmetry.space_group_name_H-M   'P 1'
#
loop_
_entity.id
_entity.type
_entity.pdbx_description
1 polymer ?
#
loop_
_entity_poly.entity_id
_entity_poly.type
_entity_poly.pdbx_seq_one_letter_code
_entity_poly.pdbx_strand_id
1 'polypeptide(L)'
;GGIKIQNAIGNGFLRLSESKLAKKLKELGHRYPNVRAKYIIEARKHKKDLKNKDREWIVKNVKGLGYKEASHFLRNIGNNDYAIIDFHIVDLLVDRGLLERPKTMTKRRYLEIENILKEISKKSEMSLGELDFYLWYMETGNVLK
;
A
#
# COMPACT_ATOMS: atom_id res chain seq x y z
N GLY A 1 11.30 -11.30 2.71
CA GLY A 1 9.95 -10.69 2.74
C GLY A 1 9.99 -9.36 3.48
N GLY A 2 9.08 -8.44 3.15
CA GLY A 2 9.08 -7.07 3.70
C GLY A 2 9.02 -7.01 5.23
N ILE A 3 8.21 -7.86 5.86
CA ILE A 3 8.07 -7.94 7.33
C ILE A 3 9.39 -8.31 8.02
N LYS A 4 10.14 -9.28 7.47
CA LYS A 4 11.45 -9.67 8.03
C LYS A 4 12.43 -8.50 8.03
N ILE A 5 12.46 -7.72 6.95
CA ILE A 5 13.30 -6.51 6.84
C ILE A 5 12.85 -5.47 7.88
N GLN A 6 11.54 -5.26 8.01
CA GLN A 6 11.00 -4.29 8.96
C GLN A 6 11.39 -4.62 10.40
N ASN A 7 11.23 -5.90 10.80
CA ASN A 7 11.59 -6.36 12.14
C ASN A 7 13.10 -6.26 12.40
N ALA A 8 13.93 -6.62 11.42
CA ALA A 8 15.38 -6.57 11.56
C ALA A 8 15.95 -5.14 11.64
N ILE A 9 15.32 -4.17 10.98
CA ILE A 9 15.77 -2.76 11.00
C ILE A 9 15.18 -2.00 12.18
N GLY A 10 13.89 -2.20 12.48
CA GLY A 10 13.18 -1.55 13.59
C GLY A 10 13.39 -0.03 13.63
N ASN A 11 13.81 0.49 14.79
CA ASN A 11 14.10 1.91 14.99
C ASN A 11 15.23 2.45 14.09
N GLY A 12 15.97 1.59 13.40
CA GLY A 12 16.93 1.97 12.38
C GLY A 12 16.33 2.80 11.24
N PHE A 13 15.03 2.60 10.91
CA PHE A 13 14.34 3.44 9.92
C PHE A 13 14.26 4.91 10.31
N LEU A 14 14.33 5.22 11.61
CA LEU A 14 14.30 6.58 12.13
C LEU A 14 15.69 7.16 12.41
N ARG A 15 16.68 6.30 12.68
CA ARG A 15 17.99 6.72 13.24
C ARG A 15 19.17 6.57 12.27
N LEU A 16 19.16 5.57 11.39
CA LEU A 16 20.31 5.31 10.51
C LEU A 16 20.46 6.43 9.47
N SER A 17 21.69 6.73 9.08
CA SER A 17 21.96 7.56 7.89
C SER A 17 21.51 6.84 6.62
N GLU A 18 21.35 7.57 5.52
CA GLU A 18 20.95 7.00 4.22
C GLU A 18 21.88 5.86 3.79
N SER A 19 23.19 6.06 3.88
CA SER A 19 24.20 5.05 3.51
C SER A 19 24.13 3.79 4.37
N LYS A 20 23.98 3.93 5.70
CA LYS A 20 23.85 2.80 6.62
C LYS A 20 22.55 2.05 6.40
N LEU A 21 21.46 2.77 6.16
CA LEU A 21 20.16 2.17 5.88
C LEU A 21 20.18 1.40 4.54
N ALA A 22 20.76 1.97 3.49
CA ALA A 22 20.93 1.31 2.20
C ALA A 22 21.75 0.01 2.33
N LYS A 23 22.87 0.06 3.06
CA LYS A 23 23.68 -1.14 3.34
C LYS A 23 22.85 -2.21 4.05
N LYS A 24 22.10 -1.83 5.09
CA LYS A 24 21.26 -2.78 5.85
C LYS A 24 20.13 -3.38 5.01
N LEU A 25 19.48 -2.57 4.17
CA LEU A 25 18.47 -3.05 3.22
C LEU A 25 19.07 -4.05 2.22
N LYS A 26 20.29 -3.80 1.73
CA LYS A 26 21.01 -4.69 0.82
C LYS A 26 21.35 -6.03 1.50
N GLU A 27 21.91 -5.98 2.71
CA GLU A 27 22.23 -7.18 3.52
C GLU A 27 21.00 -8.06 3.77
N LEU A 28 19.84 -7.44 3.95
CA LEU A 28 18.57 -8.13 4.18
C LEU A 28 17.84 -8.54 2.88
N GLY A 29 18.49 -8.40 1.72
CA GLY A 29 18.00 -8.88 0.42
C GLY A 29 16.99 -7.96 -0.28
N HIS A 30 16.91 -6.68 0.07
CA HIS A 30 16.05 -5.74 -0.67
C HIS A 30 16.62 -5.46 -2.06
N ARG A 31 15.80 -5.63 -3.11
CA ARG A 31 16.21 -5.46 -4.53
C ARG A 31 16.65 -4.04 -4.90
N TYR A 32 16.04 -3.03 -4.27
CA TYR A 32 16.31 -1.61 -4.54
C TYR A 32 16.74 -0.83 -3.29
N PRO A 33 17.90 -1.16 -2.68
CA PRO A 33 18.25 -0.67 -1.35
C PRO A 33 18.54 0.83 -1.31
N ASN A 34 19.23 1.36 -2.33
CA ASN A 34 19.64 2.77 -2.38
C ASN A 34 18.44 3.71 -2.51
N VAL A 35 17.61 3.48 -3.53
CA VAL A 35 16.40 4.30 -3.78
C VAL A 35 15.43 4.20 -2.58
N ARG A 36 15.26 3.00 -2.02
CA ARG A 36 14.38 2.81 -0.86
C ARG A 36 14.89 3.52 0.38
N ALA A 37 16.20 3.49 0.66
CA ALA A 37 16.80 4.23 1.76
C ALA A 37 16.57 5.74 1.60
N LYS A 38 16.82 6.29 0.41
CA LYS A 38 16.57 7.70 0.10
C LYS A 38 15.13 8.10 0.39
N TYR A 39 14.15 7.33 -0.09
CA TYR A 39 12.73 7.63 0.16
C TYR A 39 12.36 7.55 1.65
N ILE A 40 12.90 6.58 2.39
CA ILE A 40 12.65 6.48 3.84
C ILE A 40 13.22 7.69 4.57
N ILE A 41 14.43 8.14 4.22
CA ILE A 41 15.08 9.31 4.82
C ILE A 41 14.26 10.57 4.53
N GLU A 42 13.88 10.78 3.27
CA GLU A 42 13.05 11.93 2.87
C GLU A 42 11.69 11.94 3.59
N ALA A 43 11.08 10.77 3.80
CA ALA A 43 9.79 10.64 4.49
C ALA A 43 9.86 11.02 5.99
N ARG A 44 11.05 11.00 6.63
CA ARG A 44 11.20 11.35 8.06
C ARG A 44 10.72 12.77 8.37
N LYS A 45 10.83 13.70 7.42
CA LYS A 45 10.36 15.08 7.57
C LYS A 45 8.84 15.18 7.81
N HIS A 46 8.08 14.15 7.43
CA HIS A 46 6.63 14.09 7.56
C HIS A 46 6.16 13.23 8.75
N LYS A 47 7.08 12.71 9.57
CA LYS A 47 6.78 11.73 10.63
C LYS A 47 5.64 12.15 11.56
N LYS A 48 5.58 13.43 11.95
CA LYS A 48 4.58 13.94 12.91
C LYS A 48 3.20 14.04 12.28
N ASP A 49 3.15 14.45 11.02
CA ASP A 49 1.89 14.81 10.37
C ASP A 49 1.23 13.63 9.66
N LEU A 50 2.00 12.61 9.27
CA LEU A 50 1.57 11.55 8.36
C LEU A 50 0.29 10.83 8.79
N LYS A 51 0.06 10.66 10.11
CA LYS A 51 -1.13 9.99 10.64
C LYS A 51 -2.43 10.76 10.41
N ASN A 52 -2.35 12.07 10.24
CA ASN A 52 -3.51 12.96 10.10
C ASN A 52 -3.71 13.43 8.65
N LYS A 53 -3.02 12.80 7.68
CA LYS A 53 -3.08 13.17 6.27
C LYS A 53 -3.90 12.16 5.50
N ASP A 54 -4.65 12.66 4.53
CA ASP A 54 -5.37 11.83 3.58
C ASP A 54 -4.43 11.21 2.53
N ARG A 55 -5.00 10.30 1.74
CA ARG A 55 -4.28 9.61 0.67
C ARG A 55 -3.67 10.56 -0.35
N GLU A 56 -4.41 11.60 -0.74
CA GLU A 56 -3.98 12.56 -1.77
C GLU A 56 -2.73 13.31 -1.33
N TRP A 57 -2.71 13.76 -0.08
CA TRP A 57 -1.56 14.41 0.50
C TRP A 57 -0.36 13.46 0.56
N ILE A 58 -0.55 12.21 0.98
CA ILE A 58 0.53 11.23 1.08
C ILE A 58 1.15 10.98 -0.30
N VAL A 59 0.33 10.70 -1.32
CA VAL A 59 0.79 10.44 -2.70
C VAL A 59 1.55 11.65 -3.25
N LYS A 60 1.09 12.87 -2.95
CA LYS A 60 1.74 14.10 -3.45
C LYS A 60 3.05 14.42 -2.74
N ASN A 61 3.17 14.14 -1.44
CA ASN A 61 4.27 14.66 -0.61
C ASN A 61 5.32 13.61 -0.22
N VAL A 62 4.96 12.32 -0.23
CA VAL A 62 5.85 11.23 0.22
C VAL A 62 6.33 10.43 -0.99
N LYS A 63 7.58 10.68 -1.41
CA LYS A 63 8.16 9.97 -2.55
C LYS A 63 8.18 8.46 -2.34
N GLY A 64 7.87 7.72 -3.40
CA GLY A 64 7.85 6.26 -3.40
C GLY A 64 6.59 5.65 -2.80
N LEU A 65 5.56 6.45 -2.49
CA LEU A 65 4.21 5.97 -2.16
C LEU A 65 3.23 6.37 -3.27
N GLY A 66 2.71 5.38 -4.00
CA GLY A 66 1.59 5.57 -4.92
C GLY A 66 0.25 5.41 -4.20
N TYR A 67 -0.85 5.40 -4.97
CA TYR A 67 -2.19 5.23 -4.41
C TYR A 67 -2.36 3.94 -3.62
N LYS A 68 -1.79 2.84 -4.11
CA LYS A 68 -1.83 1.56 -3.40
C LYS A 68 -1.08 1.64 -2.08
N GLU A 69 0.18 2.09 -2.09
CA GLU A 69 0.99 2.15 -0.88
C GLU A 69 0.44 3.15 0.14
N ALA A 70 -0.14 4.27 -0.31
CA ALA A 70 -0.78 5.25 0.55
C ALA A 70 -2.09 4.70 1.16
N SER A 71 -2.93 4.03 0.36
CA SER A 71 -4.15 3.35 0.86
C SER A 71 -3.78 2.27 1.87
N HIS A 72 -2.75 1.47 1.57
CA HIS A 72 -2.25 0.42 2.46
C HIS A 72 -1.70 0.99 3.77
N PHE A 73 -0.99 2.13 3.72
CA PHE A 73 -0.55 2.83 4.93
C PHE A 73 -1.73 3.29 5.78
N LEU A 74 -2.73 3.93 5.16
CA LEU A 74 -3.92 4.45 5.84
C LEU A 74 -4.75 3.34 6.49
N ARG A 75 -4.97 2.23 5.78
CA ARG A 75 -5.62 1.03 6.33
C ARG A 75 -4.87 0.49 7.54
N ASN A 76 -3.55 0.38 7.45
CA ASN A 76 -2.73 -0.16 8.54
C ASN A 76 -2.71 0.71 9.81
N ILE A 77 -3.08 1.99 9.72
CA ILE A 77 -3.25 2.87 10.88
C ILE A 77 -4.71 3.03 11.33
N GLY A 78 -5.64 2.27 10.73
CA GLY A 78 -7.04 2.19 11.15
C GLY A 78 -8.05 2.95 10.29
N ASN A 79 -7.64 3.49 9.13
CA ASN A 79 -8.58 4.13 8.21
C ASN A 79 -9.07 3.12 7.15
N ASN A 80 -10.31 2.65 7.30
CA ASN A 80 -10.90 1.61 6.46
C ASN A 80 -11.65 2.15 5.23
N ASP A 81 -11.55 3.44 4.92
CA ASP A 81 -12.28 4.09 3.82
C ASP A 81 -11.57 3.98 2.47
N TYR A 82 -10.41 3.33 2.43
CA TYR A 82 -9.55 3.24 1.24
C TYR A 82 -9.37 1.80 0.77
N ALA A 83 -9.59 1.56 -0.51
CA ALA A 83 -9.33 0.27 -1.13
C ALA A 83 -7.83 0.11 -1.45
N ILE A 84 -7.28 -1.07 -1.19
CA ILE A 84 -5.92 -1.45 -1.58
C ILE A 84 -6.03 -2.21 -2.91
N ILE A 85 -5.76 -1.51 -4.01
CA ILE A 85 -5.91 -2.10 -5.35
C ILE A 85 -4.52 -2.50 -5.85
N ASP A 86 -4.24 -3.80 -5.79
CA ASP A 86 -3.09 -4.42 -6.42
C ASP A 86 -3.48 -5.20 -7.68
N PHE A 87 -2.54 -5.96 -8.24
CA PHE A 87 -2.81 -6.71 -9.46
C PHE A 87 -3.78 -7.88 -9.22
N HIS A 88 -3.80 -8.49 -8.04
CA HIS A 88 -4.74 -9.57 -7.71
C HIS A 88 -6.17 -9.08 -7.69
N ILE A 89 -6.43 -7.91 -7.08
CA ILE A 89 -7.75 -7.29 -7.08
C ILE A 89 -8.20 -6.96 -8.51
N VAL A 90 -7.29 -6.45 -9.34
CA VAL A 90 -7.58 -6.17 -10.75
C VAL A 90 -7.89 -7.46 -11.51
N ASP A 91 -7.09 -8.51 -11.32
CA ASP A 91 -7.28 -9.82 -11.94
C ASP A 91 -8.64 -10.40 -11.58
N LEU A 92 -8.98 -10.42 -10.28
CA LEU A 92 -10.27 -10.88 -9.79
C LEU A 92 -11.45 -10.11 -10.40
N LEU A 93 -11.39 -8.77 -10.44
CA LEU A 93 -12.47 -7.96 -11.01
C LEU A 93 -12.62 -8.17 -12.53
N VAL A 94 -11.50 -8.39 -13.24
CA VAL A 94 -11.52 -8.73 -14.66
C VAL A 94 -12.13 -10.10 -14.90
N ASP A 95 -11.74 -11.11 -14.12
CA ASP A 95 -12.22 -12.48 -14.24
C ASP A 95 -13.72 -12.60 -13.92
N ARG A 96 -14.23 -11.73 -13.03
CA ARG A 96 -15.67 -11.62 -12.73
C ARG A 96 -16.44 -10.73 -13.71
N GLY A 97 -15.79 -10.19 -14.74
CA GLY A 97 -16.43 -9.33 -15.74
C GLY A 97 -16.86 -7.96 -15.21
N LEU A 98 -16.32 -7.52 -14.08
CA LEU A 98 -16.65 -6.24 -13.43
C LEU A 98 -15.75 -5.09 -13.88
N LEU A 99 -14.62 -5.40 -14.52
CA LEU A 99 -13.62 -4.43 -14.96
C LEU A 99 -12.98 -4.87 -16.27
N GLU A 100 -12.80 -3.94 -17.21
CA GLU A 100 -11.88 -4.15 -18.33
C GLU A 100 -10.45 -3.87 -17.87
N ARG A 101 -9.51 -4.79 -18.16
CA ARG A 101 -8.13 -4.71 -17.67
C ARG A 101 -7.46 -3.39 -18.08
N PRO A 102 -7.07 -2.51 -17.14
CA PRO A 102 -6.40 -1.27 -17.48
C PRO A 102 -4.97 -1.54 -17.95
N LYS A 103 -4.56 -0.91 -19.05
CA LYS A 103 -3.15 -0.95 -19.52
C LYS A 103 -2.18 -0.31 -18.52
N THR A 104 -2.63 0.75 -17.85
CA THR A 104 -1.86 1.50 -16.85
C THR A 104 -2.75 1.91 -15.68
N MET A 105 -2.23 1.80 -14.47
CA MET A 105 -2.93 2.22 -13.25
C MET A 105 -2.75 3.73 -13.01
N THR A 106 -3.57 4.56 -13.67
CA THR A 106 -3.61 6.01 -13.42
C THR A 106 -4.45 6.35 -12.18
N LYS A 107 -4.32 7.57 -11.65
CA LYS A 107 -5.20 8.08 -10.58
C LYS A 107 -6.68 7.85 -10.91
N ARG A 108 -7.09 8.21 -12.12
CA ARG A 108 -8.48 8.07 -12.57
C ARG A 108 -8.93 6.60 -12.53
N ARG A 109 -8.13 5.70 -13.11
CA ARG A 109 -8.43 4.25 -13.09
C ARG A 109 -8.47 3.69 -11.67
N TYR A 110 -7.55 4.10 -10.80
CA TYR A 110 -7.54 3.66 -9.41
C TYR A 110 -8.84 4.04 -8.69
N LEU A 111 -9.29 5.29 -8.86
CA LEU A 111 -10.54 5.77 -8.26
C LEU A 111 -11.79 5.13 -8.88
N GLU A 112 -11.80 4.86 -10.19
CA GLU A 112 -12.87 4.11 -10.85
C GLU A 112 -13.00 2.70 -10.25
N ILE A 113 -11.90 1.98 -10.10
CA ILE A 113 -11.88 0.64 -9.51
C ILE A 113 -12.28 0.69 -8.03
N GLU A 114 -11.81 1.69 -7.28
CA GLU A 114 -12.20 1.87 -5.88
C GLU A 114 -13.71 2.11 -5.75
N ASN A 115 -14.34 2.83 -6.68
CA ASN A 115 -15.78 3.02 -6.67
C ASN A 115 -16.53 1.71 -6.91
N ILE A 116 -16.04 0.83 -7.80
CA ILE A 116 -16.61 -0.52 -7.98
C ILE A 116 -16.56 -1.28 -6.65
N LEU A 117 -15.40 -1.26 -5.97
CA LEU A 117 -15.24 -1.91 -4.67
C LEU A 117 -16.13 -1.30 -3.59
N LYS A 118 -16.34 0.03 -3.59
CA LYS A 118 -17.27 0.71 -2.68
C LYS A 118 -18.71 0.25 -2.87
N GLU A 119 -19.15 0.08 -4.11
CA GLU A 119 -20.49 -0.41 -4.39
C GLU A 119 -20.67 -1.87 -3.96
N ILE A 120 -19.63 -2.71 -4.11
CA ILE A 120 -19.64 -4.08 -3.57
C ILE A 120 -19.68 -4.06 -2.04
N SER A 121 -18.82 -3.26 -1.41
CA SER A 121 -18.75 -3.07 0.03
C SER A 121 -20.12 -2.67 0.62
N LYS A 122 -20.83 -1.73 0.00
CA LYS A 122 -22.20 -1.35 0.41
C LYS A 122 -23.19 -2.50 0.29
N LYS A 123 -23.18 -3.23 -0.83
CA LYS A 123 -24.11 -4.37 -1.07
C LYS A 123 -23.86 -5.54 -0.13
N SER A 124 -22.62 -5.73 0.30
CA SER A 124 -22.20 -6.79 1.20
C SER A 124 -22.24 -6.38 2.67
N GLU A 125 -22.61 -5.13 2.99
CA GLU A 125 -22.60 -4.58 4.36
C GLU A 125 -21.23 -4.70 5.05
N MET A 126 -20.15 -4.53 4.28
CA MET A 126 -18.77 -4.64 4.76
C MET A 126 -18.03 -3.33 4.51
N SER A 127 -17.07 -2.98 5.36
CA SER A 127 -16.09 -1.93 5.04
C SER A 127 -15.17 -2.35 3.89
N LEU A 128 -14.52 -1.39 3.23
CA LEU A 128 -13.52 -1.71 2.18
C LEU A 128 -12.35 -2.52 2.74
N GLY A 129 -11.97 -2.26 4.00
CA GLY A 129 -10.93 -3.03 4.69
C GLY A 129 -11.33 -4.49 4.91
N GLU A 130 -12.58 -4.75 5.29
CA GLU A 130 -13.10 -6.13 5.42
C GLU A 130 -13.22 -6.80 4.06
N LEU A 131 -13.74 -6.09 3.05
CA LEU A 131 -13.85 -6.60 1.70
C LEU A 131 -12.48 -7.03 1.15
N ASP A 132 -11.44 -6.23 1.33
CA ASP A 132 -10.05 -6.54 0.94
C ASP A 132 -9.59 -7.91 1.47
N PHE A 133 -9.85 -8.21 2.75
CA PHE A 133 -9.49 -9.51 3.34
C PHE A 133 -10.26 -10.67 2.70
N TYR A 134 -11.54 -10.49 2.40
CA TYR A 134 -12.36 -11.51 1.74
C TYR A 134 -11.92 -11.74 0.29
N LEU A 135 -11.62 -10.67 -0.46
CA LEU A 135 -11.13 -10.78 -1.84
C LEU A 135 -9.78 -11.52 -1.86
N TRP A 136 -8.89 -11.23 -0.91
CA TRP A 136 -7.62 -11.97 -0.74
C TRP A 136 -7.82 -13.44 -0.40
N TYR A 137 -8.78 -13.74 0.48
CA TYR A 137 -9.10 -15.12 0.84
C TYR A 137 -9.65 -15.90 -0.36
N MET A 138 -10.53 -15.29 -1.17
CA MET A 138 -11.05 -15.95 -2.38
C MET A 138 -9.94 -16.25 -3.40
N GLU A 139 -8.94 -15.37 -3.51
CA GLU A 139 -7.83 -15.54 -4.45
C GLU A 139 -6.81 -16.57 -3.99
N THR A 140 -6.46 -16.59 -2.69
CA THR A 140 -5.28 -17.32 -2.19
C THR A 140 -5.59 -18.43 -1.18
N GLY A 141 -6.85 -18.55 -0.75
CA GLY A 141 -7.25 -19.43 0.35
C GLY A 141 -6.69 -19.03 1.73
N ASN A 142 -6.02 -17.88 1.83
CA ASN A 142 -5.37 -17.40 3.04
C ASN A 142 -5.72 -15.92 3.30
N VAL A 143 -5.77 -15.53 4.57
CA VAL A 143 -5.89 -14.13 4.98
C VAL A 143 -4.50 -13.60 5.34
N LEU A 144 -3.95 -12.70 4.53
CA LEU A 144 -2.66 -12.05 4.82
C LEU A 144 -2.86 -10.75 5.62
N LYS A 145 -1.87 -10.39 6.44
CA LYS A 145 -1.82 -9.17 7.27
C LYS A 145 -0.62 -8.29 6.92
#